data_AF-F2BEZ7-F1
#
_entry.id   AF-F2BEZ7-F1
#
_cell.length_a   1.000
_cell.length_b   1.000
_cell.length_c   1.000
_cell.angle_alpha   90.00
_cell.angle_beta   90.00
_cell.angle_gamma   90.00
#
_symmetry.space_group_name_H-M   'P 1'
#
loop_
_entity.id
_entity.type
_entity.pdbx_description
1 polymer ?
#
loop_
_entity_poly.entity_id
_entity_poly.type
_entity_poly.pdbx_seq_one_letter_code
_entity_poly.pdbx_strand_id
1 'polypeptide(L)'
;MMLPIPSKALLSGSLKTALPLLLAAALAAYSYRAGYLKRDAAAKLETAQIQQVHAAARLKAEQEYSAKLAAAAAEKQRWSDYAQTQSAKLAAAEHTLEQKQHAIRQEIPHAIRKDNADGRCFGGLGADSLRLYRQAFGYSAD
;
A
#
# COMPACT_ATOMS: atom_id res chain seq x y z
N MET A 1 -29.45 -38.75 -73.79
CA MET A 1 -30.72 -38.14 -74.25
C MET A 1 -30.75 -36.71 -73.76
N MET A 2 -30.59 -35.74 -74.66
CA MET A 2 -30.73 -34.31 -74.38
C MET A 2 -32.22 -33.98 -74.20
N LEU A 3 -32.55 -33.21 -73.16
CA LEU A 3 -33.86 -32.57 -72.98
C LEU A 3 -33.71 -31.06 -73.23
N PRO A 4 -34.73 -30.43 -73.87
CA PRO A 4 -34.58 -29.20 -74.63
C PRO A 4 -34.54 -27.96 -73.73
N ILE A 5 -33.84 -26.94 -74.22
CA ILE A 5 -33.82 -25.58 -73.69
C ILE A 5 -35.07 -24.84 -74.23
N PRO A 6 -36.05 -24.43 -73.39
CA PRO A 6 -37.02 -23.42 -73.79
C PRO A 6 -36.50 -22.02 -73.46
N SER A 7 -35.82 -21.45 -74.46
CA SER A 7 -36.01 -20.11 -75.01
C SER A 7 -36.73 -19.06 -74.16
N LYS A 8 -35.96 -18.07 -73.66
CA LYS A 8 -36.15 -16.59 -73.63
C LYS A 8 -37.53 -15.93 -73.35
N ALA A 9 -38.63 -16.65 -73.25
CA ALA A 9 -39.99 -16.12 -73.07
C ALA A 9 -40.33 -15.79 -71.60
N LEU A 10 -39.51 -16.24 -70.63
CA LEU A 10 -39.59 -15.80 -69.23
C LEU A 10 -38.93 -14.42 -68.99
N LEU A 11 -38.27 -13.84 -70.00
CA LEU A 11 -37.64 -12.52 -69.96
C LEU A 11 -38.48 -11.42 -70.64
N SER A 12 -39.68 -11.73 -71.13
CA SER A 12 -40.58 -10.78 -71.79
C SER A 12 -41.75 -10.32 -70.91
N GLY A 13 -41.60 -10.40 -69.58
CA GLY A 13 -42.54 -9.80 -68.63
C GLY A 13 -42.24 -8.32 -68.45
N SER A 14 -42.95 -7.47 -69.21
CA SER A 14 -43.16 -6.02 -69.05
C SER A 14 -42.17 -5.28 -68.12
N LEU A 15 -41.36 -4.39 -68.69
CA LEU A 15 -40.54 -3.42 -67.97
C LEU A 15 -41.31 -2.66 -66.85
N LYS A 16 -42.65 -2.56 -66.96
CA LYS A 16 -43.55 -1.94 -65.97
C LYS A 16 -43.72 -2.73 -64.66
N THR A 17 -43.49 -4.06 -64.65
CA THR A 17 -43.61 -4.89 -63.44
C THR A 17 -42.25 -5.23 -62.82
N ALA A 18 -41.17 -5.25 -63.61
CA ALA A 18 -39.81 -5.42 -63.11
C ALA A 18 -39.30 -4.20 -62.31
N LEU A 19 -39.65 -2.99 -62.76
CA LEU A 19 -39.25 -1.73 -62.11
C LEU A 19 -39.76 -1.57 -60.66
N PRO A 20 -41.04 -1.79 -60.33
CA PRO A 20 -41.53 -1.71 -58.95
C PRO A 20 -40.96 -2.83 -58.06
N LEU A 21 -40.69 -4.01 -58.61
CA LEU A 21 -40.09 -5.12 -57.85
C LEU A 21 -38.64 -4.82 -57.45
N LEU A 22 -37.86 -4.20 -58.35
CA LEU A 22 -36.51 -3.72 -58.06
C LEU A 22 -36.50 -2.58 -57.03
N LEU A 23 -37.46 -1.65 -57.13
CA LEU A 23 -37.63 -0.57 -56.15
C LEU A 23 -38.01 -1.10 -54.77
N ALA A 24 -38.90 -2.10 -54.69
CA ALA A 24 -39.27 -2.75 -53.45
C ALA A 24 -38.08 -3.51 -52.82
N ALA A 25 -37.28 -4.21 -53.63
CA ALA A 25 -36.06 -4.88 -53.17
C ALA A 25 -35.00 -3.88 -52.69
N ALA A 26 -34.83 -2.74 -53.38
CA ALA A 26 -33.93 -1.67 -52.97
C ALA A 26 -34.36 -1.02 -51.63
N LEU A 27 -35.67 -0.76 -51.45
CA LEU A 27 -36.23 -0.25 -50.19
C LEU A 27 -36.09 -1.26 -49.04
N ALA A 28 -36.28 -2.54 -49.31
CA ALA A 28 -36.04 -3.60 -48.32
C ALA A 28 -34.56 -3.67 -47.92
N ALA A 29 -33.63 -3.59 -48.88
CA ALA A 29 -32.19 -3.56 -48.59
C ALA A 29 -31.78 -2.31 -47.81
N TYR A 30 -32.34 -1.15 -48.13
CA TYR A 30 -32.04 0.11 -47.46
C TYR A 30 -32.60 0.14 -46.02
N SER A 31 -33.84 -0.31 -45.83
CA SER A 31 -34.44 -0.41 -44.50
C SER A 31 -33.76 -1.45 -43.62
N TYR A 32 -33.33 -2.58 -44.20
CA TYR A 32 -32.51 -3.58 -43.51
C TYR A 32 -31.17 -2.99 -43.05
N ARG A 33 -30.45 -2.27 -43.94
CA ARG A 33 -29.19 -1.57 -43.57
C ARG A 33 -29.39 -0.52 -42.49
N ALA A 34 -30.45 0.30 -42.61
CA ALA A 34 -30.76 1.33 -41.62
C ALA A 34 -31.11 0.72 -40.25
N GLY A 35 -31.86 -0.39 -40.24
CA GLY A 35 -32.15 -1.15 -39.02
C GLY A 35 -30.91 -1.77 -38.39
N TYR A 36 -30.00 -2.32 -39.20
CA TYR A 36 -28.75 -2.92 -38.73
C TYR A 36 -27.82 -1.88 -38.10
N LEU A 37 -27.64 -0.73 -38.76
CA LEU A 37 -26.82 0.37 -38.24
C LEU A 37 -27.37 0.91 -36.91
N LYS A 38 -28.69 1.02 -36.76
CA LYS A 38 -29.31 1.41 -35.48
C LYS A 38 -29.08 0.38 -34.38
N ARG A 39 -29.17 -0.92 -34.69
CA ARG A 39 -28.89 -1.99 -33.70
C ARG A 39 -27.44 -2.00 -33.26
N ASP A 40 -26.50 -1.84 -34.18
CA ASP A 40 -25.07 -1.75 -33.84
C ASP A 40 -24.75 -0.50 -33.03
N ALA A 41 -25.39 0.62 -33.35
CA ALA A 41 -25.23 1.85 -32.57
C ALA A 41 -25.79 1.69 -31.15
N ALA A 42 -26.96 1.06 -30.98
CA ALA A 42 -27.56 0.80 -29.68
C ALA A 42 -26.70 -0.16 -28.83
N ALA A 43 -26.22 -1.25 -29.43
CA ALA A 43 -25.36 -2.22 -28.75
C ALA A 43 -24.02 -1.61 -28.31
N LYS A 44 -23.43 -0.73 -29.14
CA LYS A 44 -22.22 0.04 -28.77
C LYS A 44 -22.48 1.02 -27.63
N LEU A 45 -23.66 1.63 -27.57
CA LEU A 45 -24.02 2.56 -26.50
C LEU A 45 -24.20 1.84 -25.16
N GLU A 46 -24.92 0.72 -25.16
CA GLU A 46 -25.13 -0.11 -23.96
C GLU A 46 -23.80 -0.66 -23.43
N THR A 47 -22.94 -1.18 -24.31
CA THR A 47 -21.61 -1.67 -23.91
C THR A 47 -20.70 -0.55 -23.39
N ALA A 48 -20.74 0.64 -24.00
CA ALA A 48 -19.98 1.80 -23.52
C ALA A 48 -20.44 2.25 -22.12
N GLN A 49 -21.74 2.28 -21.85
CA GLN A 49 -22.26 2.61 -20.51
C GLN A 49 -21.83 1.59 -19.46
N ILE A 50 -21.93 0.29 -19.80
CA ILE A 50 -21.49 -0.80 -18.92
C ILE A 50 -19.99 -0.69 -18.62
N GLN A 51 -19.16 -0.41 -19.63
CA GLN A 51 -17.72 -0.21 -19.45
C GLN A 51 -17.40 0.99 -18.56
N GLN A 52 -18.12 2.11 -18.71
CA GLN A 52 -17.92 3.28 -17.84
C GLN A 52 -18.28 2.99 -16.38
N VAL A 53 -19.38 2.27 -16.13
CA VAL A 53 -19.77 1.86 -14.78
C VAL A 53 -18.72 0.93 -14.16
N HIS A 54 -18.23 -0.05 -14.92
CA HIS A 54 -17.18 -0.94 -14.44
C HIS A 54 -15.84 -0.22 -14.20
N ALA A 55 -15.46 0.73 -15.05
CA ALA A 55 -14.25 1.52 -14.87
C ALA A 55 -14.34 2.38 -13.60
N ALA A 56 -15.48 3.03 -13.36
CA ALA A 56 -15.72 3.80 -12.14
C ALA A 56 -15.72 2.92 -10.89
N ALA A 57 -16.29 1.72 -10.95
CA ALA A 57 -16.28 0.77 -9.85
C ALA A 57 -14.86 0.25 -9.54
N ARG A 58 -14.05 -0.03 -10.57
CA ARG A 58 -12.64 -0.42 -10.39
C ARG A 58 -11.81 0.68 -9.74
N LEU A 59 -11.94 1.92 -10.23
CA LEU A 59 -11.27 3.08 -9.64
C LEU A 59 -11.61 3.27 -8.17
N LYS A 60 -12.89 3.13 -7.79
CA LYS A 60 -13.30 3.20 -6.38
C LYS A 60 -12.70 2.07 -5.54
N ALA A 61 -12.71 0.84 -6.06
CA ALA A 61 -12.13 -0.30 -5.36
C ALA A 61 -10.60 -0.15 -5.17
N GLU A 62 -9.89 0.34 -6.19
CA GLU A 62 -8.46 0.64 -6.12
C GLU A 62 -8.17 1.78 -5.12
N GLN A 63 -8.99 2.83 -5.11
CA GLN A 63 -8.88 3.93 -4.14
C GLN A 63 -9.09 3.45 -2.71
N GLU A 64 -10.14 2.67 -2.44
CA GLU A 64 -10.39 2.10 -1.11
C GLU A 64 -9.27 1.15 -0.67
N TYR A 65 -8.75 0.33 -1.59
CA TYR A 65 -7.63 -0.55 -1.31
C TYR A 65 -6.36 0.25 -1.00
N SER A 66 -6.05 1.28 -1.79
CA SER A 66 -4.90 2.16 -1.56
C SER A 66 -5.01 2.93 -0.24
N ALA A 67 -6.20 3.37 0.14
CA ALA A 67 -6.45 4.06 1.40
C ALA A 67 -6.22 3.12 2.60
N LYS A 68 -6.70 1.87 2.52
CA LYS A 68 -6.43 0.84 3.54
C LYS A 68 -4.94 0.54 3.65
N LEU A 69 -4.24 0.47 2.52
CA LEU A 69 -2.81 0.19 2.47
C LEU A 69 -1.99 1.35 3.05
N ALA A 70 -2.38 2.59 2.76
CA ALA A 70 -1.78 3.79 3.35
C ALA A 70 -2.03 3.87 4.86
N ALA A 71 -3.24 3.54 5.34
CA ALA A 71 -3.54 3.49 6.77
C ALA A 71 -2.70 2.42 7.48
N ALA A 72 -2.61 1.21 6.92
CA ALA A 72 -1.78 0.13 7.47
C ALA A 72 -0.28 0.48 7.46
N ALA A 73 0.20 1.18 6.42
CA ALA A 73 1.57 1.66 6.36
C ALA A 73 1.84 2.73 7.44
N ALA A 74 0.92 3.67 7.64
CA ALA A 74 1.03 4.69 8.68
C ALA A 74 1.04 4.09 10.09
N GLU A 75 0.23 3.06 10.35
CA GLU A 75 0.27 2.33 11.63
C GLU A 75 1.60 1.62 11.83
N LYS A 76 2.11 0.91 10.82
CA LYS A 76 3.44 0.27 10.89
C LYS A 76 4.55 1.28 11.17
N GLN A 77 4.52 2.43 10.50
CA GLN A 77 5.49 3.50 10.71
C GLN A 77 5.46 3.97 12.17
N ARG A 78 4.27 4.26 12.71
CA ARG A 78 4.10 4.68 14.12
C ARG A 78 4.66 3.66 15.11
N TRP A 79 4.39 2.37 14.90
CA TRP A 79 4.92 1.32 15.77
C TRP A 79 6.43 1.16 15.65
N SER A 80 6.98 1.31 14.44
CA SER A 80 8.43 1.29 14.21
C SER A 80 9.12 2.47 14.90
N ASP A 81 8.58 3.69 14.76
CA ASP A 81 9.13 4.89 15.38
C ASP A 81 9.05 4.80 16.91
N TYR A 82 7.94 4.27 17.43
CA TYR A 82 7.79 4.00 18.86
C TYR A 82 8.82 2.98 19.35
N ALA A 83 8.99 1.86 18.65
CA ALA A 83 9.98 0.84 19.00
C ALA A 83 11.41 1.41 18.95
N GLN A 84 11.75 2.15 17.89
CA GLN A 84 13.06 2.78 17.74
C GLN A 84 13.34 3.76 18.88
N THR A 85 12.34 4.57 19.26
CA THR A 85 12.46 5.52 20.38
C THR A 85 12.68 4.79 21.69
N GLN A 86 11.98 3.69 21.94
CA GLN A 86 12.15 2.90 23.16
C GLN A 86 13.51 2.19 23.18
N SER A 87 13.96 1.61 22.06
CA SER A 87 15.29 1.04 21.93
C SER A 87 16.39 2.07 22.14
N ALA A 88 16.23 3.29 21.61
CA ALA A 88 17.19 4.38 21.82
C ALA A 88 17.24 4.84 23.28
N LYS A 89 16.08 4.95 23.95
CA LYS A 89 16.01 5.26 25.38
C LYS A 89 16.65 4.17 26.23
N LEU A 90 16.41 2.91 25.89
CA LEU A 90 17.02 1.77 26.58
C LEU A 90 18.53 1.79 26.42
N ALA A 91 19.04 1.94 25.20
CA ALA A 91 20.47 2.02 24.92
C ALA A 91 21.13 3.21 25.65
N ALA A 92 20.47 4.38 25.71
CA ALA A 92 20.97 5.53 26.46
C ALA A 92 21.01 5.28 27.98
N ALA A 93 19.99 4.59 28.52
CA ALA A 93 19.94 4.21 29.92
C ALA A 93 21.03 3.19 30.27
N GLU A 94 21.23 2.18 29.42
CA GLU A 94 22.30 1.18 29.54
C GLU A 94 23.68 1.85 29.52
N HIS A 95 23.93 2.74 28.56
CA HIS A 95 25.19 3.47 28.50
C HIS A 95 25.43 4.33 29.75
N THR A 96 24.39 4.98 30.27
CA THR A 96 24.49 5.74 31.54
C THR A 96 24.78 4.82 32.72
N LEU A 97 24.18 3.63 32.77
CA LEU A 97 24.42 2.63 33.79
C LEU A 97 25.87 2.12 33.73
N GLU A 98 26.36 1.79 32.53
CA GLU A 98 27.73 1.35 32.30
C GLU A 98 28.73 2.41 32.73
N GLN A 99 28.53 3.67 32.34
CA GLN A 99 29.39 4.79 32.74
C GLN A 99 29.45 4.94 34.26
N LYS A 100 28.30 4.89 34.95
CA LYS A 100 28.24 4.94 36.42
C LYS A 100 28.94 3.73 37.05
N GLN A 101 28.73 2.54 36.51
CA GLN A 101 29.37 1.32 37.00
C GLN A 101 30.89 1.37 36.81
N HIS A 102 31.38 1.91 35.70
CA HIS A 102 32.81 2.10 35.44
C HIS A 102 33.42 3.16 36.36
N ALA A 103 32.75 4.30 36.57
CA ALA A 103 33.19 5.33 37.50
C ALA A 103 33.29 4.76 38.93
N ILE A 104 32.25 4.10 39.43
CA ILE A 104 32.25 3.47 40.77
C ILE A 104 33.37 2.42 40.87
N ARG A 105 33.57 1.58 39.86
CA ARG A 105 34.66 0.58 39.84
C ARG A 105 36.05 1.21 39.92
N GLN A 106 36.25 2.38 39.34
CA GLN A 106 37.52 3.11 39.43
C GLN A 106 37.66 3.86 40.75
N GLU A 107 36.57 4.43 41.27
CA GLU A 107 36.57 5.21 42.51
C GLU A 107 36.77 4.33 43.75
N ILE A 108 36.28 3.09 43.77
CA ILE A 108 36.47 2.15 44.91
C ILE A 108 37.96 1.94 45.26
N PRO A 109 38.86 1.51 44.33
CA PRO A 109 40.27 1.33 44.66
C PRO A 109 40.99 2.67 44.91
N HIS A 110 40.50 3.79 44.38
CA HIS A 110 41.04 5.12 44.73
C HIS A 110 40.68 5.54 46.15
N ALA A 111 39.44 5.36 46.58
CA ALA A 111 38.99 5.64 47.94
C ALA A 111 39.71 4.76 48.97
N ILE A 112 39.85 3.46 48.69
CA ILE A 112 40.61 2.52 49.53
C ILE A 112 42.09 2.93 49.64
N ARG A 113 42.73 3.34 48.55
CA ARG A 113 44.13 3.81 48.60
C ARG A 113 44.28 5.08 49.43
N LYS A 114 43.33 6.01 49.33
CA LYS A 114 43.32 7.26 50.08
C LYS A 114 43.09 7.01 51.58
N ASP A 115 42.13 6.15 51.92
CA ASP A 115 41.85 5.74 53.29
C ASP A 115 43.05 5.04 53.95
N ASN A 116 43.78 4.20 53.20
CA ASN A 116 45.02 3.57 53.68
C ASN A 116 46.16 4.58 53.89
N ALA A 117 46.23 5.65 53.09
CA ALA A 117 47.25 6.69 53.22
C ALA A 117 47.01 7.63 54.41
N ASP A 118 45.74 7.93 54.72
CA ASP A 118 45.35 8.81 55.84
C ASP A 118 45.44 8.13 57.22
N GLY A 119 45.71 6.82 57.26
CA GLY A 119 46.04 6.08 58.49
C GLY A 119 44.87 5.85 59.47
N ARG A 120 43.65 6.30 59.13
CA ARG A 120 42.41 6.12 59.91
C ARG A 120 41.47 5.11 59.25
N CYS A 121 42.02 4.00 58.77
CA CYS A 121 41.25 2.92 58.13
C CYS A 121 41.13 1.69 59.05
N PHE A 122 39.99 1.01 59.02
CA PHE A 122 39.80 -0.29 59.66
C PHE A 122 39.66 -1.36 58.57
N GLY A 123 40.67 -2.22 58.43
CA GLY A 123 40.69 -3.25 57.37
C GLY A 123 40.78 -2.71 55.93
N GLY A 124 41.35 -1.51 55.73
CA GLY A 124 41.48 -0.88 54.41
C GLY A 124 40.27 -0.07 53.95
N LEU A 125 39.22 0.04 54.77
CA LEU A 125 38.07 0.90 54.55
C LEU A 125 38.06 2.02 55.60
N GLY A 126 37.91 3.26 55.16
CA GLY A 126 37.92 4.47 55.98
C GLY A 126 36.78 5.43 55.59
N ALA A 127 36.95 6.72 55.91
CA ALA A 127 35.91 7.72 55.73
C ALA A 127 35.56 7.96 54.25
N ASP A 128 36.53 7.87 53.34
CA ASP A 128 36.31 8.13 51.91
C ASP A 128 35.54 6.97 51.23
N SER A 129 35.84 5.72 51.55
CA SER A 129 35.08 4.57 51.04
C SER A 129 33.65 4.51 51.58
N LEU A 130 33.43 4.92 52.84
CA LEU A 130 32.09 5.00 53.44
C LEU A 130 31.25 6.12 52.82
N ARG A 131 31.89 7.24 52.47
CA ARG A 131 31.29 8.34 51.72
C ARG A 131 30.91 7.92 50.30
N LEU A 132 31.80 7.21 49.60
CA LEU A 132 31.54 6.67 48.26
C LEU A 132 30.36 5.69 48.27
N TYR A 133 30.29 4.82 49.29
CA TYR A 133 29.16 3.90 49.48
C TYR A 133 27.85 4.69 49.69
N ARG A 134 27.83 5.67 50.60
CA ARG A 134 26.64 6.51 50.83
C ARG A 134 26.17 7.21 49.55
N GLN A 135 27.10 7.76 48.78
CA GLN A 135 26.80 8.41 47.51
C GLN A 135 26.24 7.45 46.45
N ALA A 136 26.77 6.22 46.37
CA ALA A 136 26.27 5.20 45.44
C ALA A 136 24.82 4.77 45.76
N PHE A 137 24.43 4.80 47.03
CA PHE A 137 23.06 4.51 47.49
C PHE A 137 22.15 5.75 47.57
N GLY A 138 22.64 6.93 47.18
CA GLY A 138 21.86 8.18 47.16
C GLY A 138 21.68 8.86 48.51
N TYR A 139 22.46 8.50 49.53
CA TYR A 139 22.51 9.20 50.80
C TYR A 139 23.45 10.42 50.70
N SER A 140 23.09 11.52 51.36
CA SER A 140 23.94 12.72 51.43
C SER A 140 25.26 12.38 52.14
N ALA A 141 26.35 12.88 51.55
CA ALA A 141 27.73 12.60 51.90
C ALA A 141 28.25 13.50 53.04
N ASP A 142 27.39 13.80 54.03
CA ASP A 142 27.70 14.63 55.20
C ASP A 142 28.24 13.78 56.38
#